data_AF-A0A7Y7CBG8-F1
#
_entry.id   AF-A0A7Y7CBG8-F1
#
_cell.length_a   1.000
_cell.length_b   1.000
_cell.length_c   1.000
_cell.angle_alpha   90.00
_cell.angle_beta   90.00
_cell.angle_gamma   90.00
#
_symmetry.space_group_name_H-M   'P 1'
#
loop_
_entity.id
_entity.type
_entity.pdbx_description
1 polymer ?
#
loop_
_entity_poly.entity_id
_entity_poly.type
_entity_poly.pdbx_seq_one_letter_code
_entity_poly.pdbx_strand_id
1 'polypeptide(L)'
;MADDPIIDRQHQREREQERQRLREQEEKDLEVEARRGARPLEGYAGGHTTWASAQDDAAASVVHAHDAEESWEASQRQARLEPEPVGRAVEEEEDEAPPERD
;
A
#
# COMPACT_ATOMS: atom_id res chain seq x y z
N MET A 1 22.82 -4.76 -46.18
CA MET A 1 21.43 -4.97 -45.73
C MET A 1 20.70 -3.70 -46.12
N ALA A 2 19.75 -3.80 -47.04
CA ALA A 2 19.04 -2.63 -47.56
C ALA A 2 17.82 -2.41 -46.67
N ASP A 3 17.86 -1.35 -45.87
CA ASP A 3 16.69 -0.86 -45.15
C ASP A 3 15.74 -0.28 -46.19
N ASP A 4 14.75 -1.09 -46.57
CA ASP A 4 13.80 -0.74 -47.62
C ASP A 4 12.77 0.25 -47.02
N PRO A 5 12.77 1.53 -47.43
CA PRO A 5 12.00 2.60 -46.76
C PRO A 5 10.48 2.39 -46.82
N ILE A 6 10.02 1.44 -47.64
CA ILE A 6 8.63 1.02 -47.72
C ILE A 6 8.26 0.11 -46.54
N ILE A 7 9.16 -0.81 -46.16
CA ILE A 7 8.96 -1.76 -45.05
C ILE A 7 8.96 -0.99 -43.72
N ASP A 8 9.88 -0.03 -43.55
CA ASP A 8 9.92 0.82 -42.36
C ASP A 8 8.64 1.67 -42.19
N ARG A 9 8.08 2.19 -43.28
CA ARG A 9 6.79 2.92 -43.24
C ARG A 9 5.62 2.00 -42.87
N GLN A 10 5.64 0.74 -43.30
CA GLN A 10 4.62 -0.23 -42.92
C GLN A 10 4.70 -0.54 -41.42
N HIS A 11 5.90 -0.82 -40.89
CA HIS A 11 6.10 -1.05 -39.46
C HIS A 11 5.81 0.18 -38.59
N GLN A 12 6.04 1.40 -39.09
CA GLN A 12 5.60 2.61 -38.39
C GLN A 12 4.07 2.69 -38.30
N ARG A 13 3.36 2.42 -39.40
CA ARG A 13 1.89 2.41 -39.42
C ARG A 13 1.29 1.32 -38.54
N GLU A 14 1.92 0.15 -38.47
CA GLU A 14 1.50 -0.95 -37.59
C GLU A 14 1.63 -0.55 -36.11
N ARG A 15 2.78 0.03 -35.74
CA ARG A 15 3.00 0.54 -34.38
C ARG A 15 2.04 1.67 -34.01
N GLU A 16 1.73 2.56 -34.95
CA GLU A 16 0.75 3.63 -34.73
C GLU A 16 -0.65 3.07 -34.49
N GLN A 17 -1.09 2.08 -35.28
CA GLN A 17 -2.37 1.40 -35.09
C GLN A 17 -2.45 0.67 -33.74
N GLU A 18 -1.37 -0.01 -33.36
CA GLU A 18 -1.30 -0.70 -32.07
C GLU A 18 -1.38 0.29 -30.90
N ARG A 19 -0.63 1.39 -30.96
CA ARG A 19 -0.72 2.46 -29.94
C ARG A 19 -2.11 3.08 -29.88
N GLN A 20 -2.77 3.25 -31.02
CA GLN A 20 -4.13 3.79 -31.05
C GLN A 20 -5.13 2.82 -30.40
N ARG A 21 -5.02 1.52 -30.68
CA ARG A 21 -5.84 0.50 -30.01
C ARG A 21 -5.64 0.47 -28.49
N LEU A 22 -4.40 0.61 -28.02
CA LEU A 22 -4.10 0.65 -26.59
C LEU A 22 -4.73 1.87 -25.91
N ARG A 23 -4.64 3.05 -26.55
CA ARG A 23 -5.28 4.28 -26.04
C ARG A 23 -6.81 4.15 -25.97
N GLU A 24 -7.42 3.56 -26.99
CA GLU A 24 -8.88 3.33 -27.01
C GLU A 24 -9.33 2.33 -25.93
N GLN A 25 -8.49 1.36 -25.56
CA GLN A 25 -8.77 0.44 -24.45
C GLN A 25 -8.64 1.14 -23.10
N GLU A 26 -7.56 1.89 -22.91
CA GLU A 26 -7.34 2.69 -21.70
C GLU A 26 -8.48 3.70 -21.46
N GLU A 27 -8.94 4.39 -22.51
CA GLU A 27 -10.06 5.32 -22.42
C GLU A 27 -11.36 4.63 -21.97
N LYS A 28 -11.64 3.42 -22.47
CA LYS A 28 -12.80 2.63 -22.05
C LYS A 28 -12.70 2.17 -20.61
N ASP A 29 -11.52 1.74 -20.19
CA ASP A 29 -11.28 1.30 -18.81
C ASP A 29 -11.45 2.48 -17.85
N LEU A 30 -10.89 3.65 -18.19
CA LEU A 30 -11.08 4.88 -17.43
C LEU A 30 -12.54 5.34 -17.39
N GLU A 31 -13.30 5.18 -18.48
CA GLU A 31 -14.73 5.48 -18.49
C GLU A 31 -15.52 4.55 -17.55
N VAL A 32 -15.18 3.26 -17.53
CA VAL A 32 -15.78 2.28 -16.62
C VAL A 32 -15.42 2.59 -15.16
N GLU A 33 -14.17 2.95 -14.88
CA GLU A 33 -13.71 3.33 -13.54
C GLU A 33 -14.32 4.64 -13.06
N ALA A 34 -14.41 5.65 -13.93
CA ALA A 34 -15.05 6.94 -13.61
C ALA A 34 -16.55 6.80 -13.29
N ARG A 35 -17.22 5.82 -13.92
CA ARG A 35 -18.63 5.49 -13.66
C ARG A 35 -18.82 4.52 -12.49
N ARG A 36 -17.78 3.77 -12.10
CA ARG A 36 -17.80 2.96 -10.89
C ARG A 36 -17.72 3.87 -9.68
N GLY A 37 -18.85 4.04 -9.01
CA GLY A 37 -18.87 4.58 -7.65
C GLY A 37 -18.06 3.70 -6.70
N ALA A 38 -17.84 4.19 -5.47
CA ALA A 38 -17.22 3.40 -4.42
C ALA A 38 -17.91 2.04 -4.33
N ARG A 39 -17.14 0.95 -4.45
CA ARG A 39 -17.67 -0.39 -4.22
C ARG A 39 -18.29 -0.38 -2.83
N PRO A 40 -19.57 -0.78 -2.67
CA PRO A 40 -20.12 -0.95 -1.34
C PRO A 40 -19.19 -1.92 -0.62
N LEU A 41 -18.74 -1.52 0.57
CA LEU A 41 -17.93 -2.40 1.38
C LEU A 41 -18.83 -3.54 1.86
N GLU A 42 -18.95 -4.60 1.05
CA GLU A 42 -19.61 -5.84 1.44
C GLU A 42 -18.87 -6.37 2.67
N GLY A 43 -19.52 -6.28 3.83
CA GLY A 43 -18.92 -6.64 5.12
C GLY A 43 -18.47 -5.47 5.99
N TYR A 44 -18.52 -4.21 5.53
CA TYR A 44 -18.45 -3.06 6.44
C TYR A 44 -19.81 -2.87 7.11
N ALA A 45 -20.15 -3.84 7.94
CA ALA A 45 -20.99 -3.53 9.07
C ALA A 45 -20.20 -2.50 9.87
N GLY A 46 -20.71 -1.26 9.94
CA GLY A 46 -20.41 -0.36 11.07
C GLY A 46 -20.93 -0.91 12.40
N GLY A 47 -20.90 -2.24 12.55
CA GLY A 47 -21.15 -2.96 13.76
C GLY A 47 -19.87 -2.90 14.55
N HIS A 48 -19.96 -2.21 15.68
CA HIS A 48 -19.05 -2.34 16.80
C HIS A 48 -18.51 -3.78 16.86
N THR A 49 -17.23 -3.95 16.55
CA THR A 49 -16.53 -5.13 17.06
C THR A 49 -16.71 -5.08 18.58
N THR A 50 -16.93 -6.21 19.23
CA THR A 50 -17.02 -6.29 20.71
C THR A 50 -15.71 -5.87 21.39
N TRP A 51 -14.67 -5.55 20.62
CA TRP A 51 -13.50 -4.82 21.07
C TRP A 51 -13.91 -3.39 21.41
N ALA A 52 -13.98 -3.11 22.71
CA ALA A 52 -14.35 -1.81 23.24
C ALA A 52 -13.38 -0.73 22.71
N SER A 53 -13.84 0.10 21.77
CA SER A 53 -13.03 1.19 21.21
C SER A 53 -12.47 2.12 22.30
N ALA A 54 -13.15 2.27 23.44
CA ALA A 54 -12.66 3.05 24.57
C ALA A 54 -11.44 2.44 25.29
N GLN A 55 -11.28 1.10 25.27
CA GLN A 55 -10.09 0.44 25.80
C GLN A 55 -8.91 0.58 24.85
N ASP A 56 -9.18 0.52 23.54
CA ASP A 56 -8.18 0.75 22.50
C ASP A 56 -7.70 2.21 22.49
N ASP A 57 -8.60 3.19 22.54
CA ASP A 57 -8.24 4.62 22.57
C ASP A 57 -7.38 4.98 23.79
N ALA A 58 -7.69 4.41 24.96
CA ALA A 58 -6.90 4.60 26.17
C ALA A 58 -5.51 3.93 26.06
N ALA A 59 -5.43 2.70 25.54
CA ALA A 59 -4.17 2.02 25.31
C ALA A 59 -3.32 2.73 24.23
N ALA A 60 -3.93 3.18 23.15
CA ALA A 60 -3.30 3.93 22.06
C ALA A 60 -2.67 5.23 22.57
N SER A 61 -3.34 5.93 23.50
CA SER A 61 -2.77 7.14 24.11
C SER A 61 -1.50 6.88 24.92
N VAL A 62 -1.33 5.65 25.45
CA VAL A 62 -0.14 5.25 26.21
C VAL A 62 0.94 4.72 25.28
N VAL A 63 0.58 3.86 24.33
CA VAL A 63 1.52 3.23 23.38
C VAL A 63 2.11 4.27 22.43
N HIS A 64 1.29 5.17 21.89
CA HIS A 64 1.70 6.15 20.87
C HIS A 64 2.05 7.53 21.44
N ALA A 65 2.23 7.64 22.77
CA ALA A 65 2.49 8.92 23.43
C ALA A 65 3.73 9.65 22.86
N HIS A 66 4.72 8.88 22.37
CA HIS A 66 6.02 9.40 21.91
C HIS A 66 6.24 9.27 20.40
N ASP A 67 5.30 8.70 19.64
CA ASP A 67 5.46 8.45 18.20
C ASP A 67 5.83 9.71 17.41
N ALA A 68 5.25 10.86 17.78
CA ALA A 68 5.54 12.13 17.11
C ALA A 68 6.98 12.61 17.37
N GLU A 69 7.48 12.43 18.58
CA GLU A 69 8.85 12.82 18.96
C GLU A 69 9.87 11.84 18.37
N GLU A 70 9.61 10.54 18.47
CA GLU A 70 10.46 9.48 17.95
C GLU A 70 10.55 9.53 16.42
N SER A 71 9.43 9.77 15.73
CA SER A 71 9.42 9.93 14.26
C SER A 71 10.16 11.19 13.81
N TRP A 72 10.05 12.29 14.56
CA TRP A 72 10.80 13.51 14.29
C TRP A 72 12.30 13.31 14.49
N GLU A 73 12.70 12.63 15.57
CA GLU A 73 14.10 12.31 15.84
C GLU A 73 14.67 11.36 14.78
N ALA A 74 13.94 10.30 14.41
CA ALA A 74 14.32 9.39 13.33
C ALA A 74 14.52 10.13 12.01
N SER A 75 13.61 11.05 11.67
CA SER A 75 13.74 11.89 10.47
C SER A 75 14.99 12.76 10.50
N GLN A 76 15.31 13.36 11.66
CA GLN A 76 16.54 14.15 11.81
C GLN A 76 17.80 13.30 11.69
N ARG A 77 17.80 12.07 12.23
CA ARG A 77 18.95 11.14 12.10
C ARG A 77 19.16 10.72 10.64
N GLN A 78 18.08 10.44 9.92
CA GLN A 78 18.14 10.15 8.49
C GLN A 78 18.69 11.34 7.68
N ALA A 79 18.25 12.56 7.99
CA ALA A 79 18.80 13.76 7.36
C ALA A 79 20.31 13.96 7.64
N ARG A 80 20.80 13.48 8.79
CA ARG A 80 22.23 13.49 9.17
C ARG A 80 23.02 12.29 8.64
N LEU A 81 22.38 11.36 7.92
CA LEU A 81 22.97 10.09 7.44
C LEU A 81 23.57 9.24 8.57
N GLU A 82 22.97 9.30 9.76
CA GLU A 82 23.37 8.45 10.87
C GLU A 82 22.93 6.99 10.61
N PRO A 83 23.74 6.00 10.98
CA PRO A 83 23.34 4.60 10.85
C PRO A 83 22.11 4.30 11.71
N GLU A 84 21.23 3.44 11.20
CA GLU A 84 20.03 3.02 11.95
C GLU A 84 20.44 2.32 13.26
N PRO A 85 19.73 2.59 14.37
CA PRO A 85 20.03 1.98 15.65
C PRO A 85 19.65 0.50 15.54
N VAL A 86 20.53 -0.37 16.04
CA VAL A 86 20.22 -1.80 16.18
C VAL A 86 19.03 -1.88 17.13
N GLY A 87 17.88 -2.30 16.62
CA GLY A 87 16.58 -2.18 17.28
C GLY A 87 16.59 -2.65 18.73
N ARG A 88 15.84 -1.93 19.58
CA ARG A 88 15.43 -2.41 20.90
C ARG A 88 14.85 -3.81 20.71
N ALA A 89 15.47 -4.81 21.32
CA ALA A 89 14.96 -6.17 21.33
C ALA A 89 13.48 -6.10 21.71
N VAL A 90 12.61 -6.41 20.75
CA VAL A 90 11.26 -6.83 21.08
C VAL A 90 11.50 -8.15 21.79
N GLU A 91 11.40 -8.16 23.12
CA GLU A 91 11.35 -9.40 23.86
C GLU A 91 10.13 -10.14 23.31
N GLU A 92 10.37 -11.16 22.48
CA GLU A 92 9.37 -12.13 22.09
C GLU A 92 8.91 -12.78 23.41
N GLU A 93 7.78 -12.30 23.95
CA GLU A 93 7.06 -13.04 24.98
C GLU A 93 6.70 -14.40 24.36
N GLU A 94 7.43 -15.44 24.73
CA GLU A 94 7.06 -16.83 24.47
C GLU A 94 5.62 -17.03 24.95
N ASP A 95 4.71 -17.30 24.01
CA ASP A 95 3.37 -17.81 24.29
C ASP A 95 3.49 -19.10 25.12
N GLU A 96 3.44 -18.98 26.45
CA GLU A 96 3.34 -20.12 27.35
C GLU A 96 1.97 -20.76 27.15
N ALA A 97 1.94 -21.86 26.39
CA ALA A 97 0.75 -22.66 26.15
C ALA A 97 0.11 -23.08 27.49
N PRO A 98 -1.21 -22.90 27.68
CA PRO A 98 -1.86 -23.27 28.93
C PRO A 98 -1.80 -24.80 29.14
N PRO A 99 -1.58 -25.28 30.37
CA PRO A 99 -1.43 -26.70 30.63
C PRO A 99 -2.73 -27.46 30.33
N GLU A 100 -2.61 -28.55 29.57
CA GLU A 100 -3.68 -29.53 29.38
C GLU A 100 -4.15 -30.04 30.75
N ARG A 101 -5.44 -29.91 31.02
CA ARG A 101 -6.07 -30.49 32.20
C ARG A 101 -6.48 -31.92 31.88
N ASP A 102 -5.90 -32.88 32.60
CA ASP A 102 -6.34 -34.28 32.67
C ASP A 102 -7.77 -34.44 33.23
#